data_AF-A0AAV0UEY7-F1
#
_entry.id   AF-A0AAV0UEY7-F1
#
_cell.length_a   1.000
_cell.length_b   1.000
_cell.length_c   1.000
_cell.angle_alpha   90.00
_cell.angle_beta   90.00
_cell.angle_gamma   90.00
#
_symmetry.space_group_name_H-M   'P 1'
#
loop_
_entity.id
_entity.type
_entity.pdbx_description
1 polymer ?
#
loop_
_entity_poly.entity_id
_entity_poly.type
_entity_poly.pdbx_seq_one_letter_code
_entity_poly.pdbx_strand_id
1 'polypeptide(L)'
;MNASDADRQIKQMYKRKEKKREVNKRIARSAEIGALRRQKMIARDELLKTLIVEVQSQLKDYTTLDDKNKILLRDLIVQGLIKLFETDVVVAVRAKDVQLAEMMIMEATDKYIATMKKEANLDVSKVKAGSVVLYAKQGKIVCDNTLETRLDQIYYDLKPTVRKLLFSAP
;
A
#
# COMPACT_ATOMS: atom_id res chain seq x y z
N MET A 1 -4.12 60.43 -43.16
CA MET A 1 -3.50 59.35 -42.35
C MET A 1 -2.04 59.29 -42.75
N ASN A 2 -1.14 59.73 -41.87
CA ASN A 2 0.25 59.97 -42.21
C ASN A 2 1.01 58.63 -42.22
N ALA A 3 1.86 58.39 -43.23
CA ALA A 3 2.63 57.15 -43.38
C ALA A 3 3.46 56.78 -42.12
N SER A 4 3.89 57.79 -41.36
CA SER A 4 4.59 57.64 -40.08
C SER A 4 3.78 56.91 -39.00
N ASP A 5 2.45 57.11 -38.97
CA ASP A 5 1.57 56.48 -37.98
C ASP A 5 1.35 54.99 -38.28
N ALA A 6 1.30 54.62 -39.57
CA ALA A 6 1.20 53.24 -40.01
C ALA A 6 2.46 52.44 -39.65
N ASP A 7 3.66 53.00 -39.89
CA ASP A 7 4.93 52.39 -39.50
C ASP A 7 5.05 52.18 -37.98
N ARG A 8 4.53 53.12 -37.19
CA ARG A 8 4.50 53.01 -35.73
C ARG A 8 3.57 51.89 -35.25
N GLN A 9 2.40 51.73 -35.86
CA GLN A 9 1.47 50.63 -35.55
C GLN A 9 2.07 49.27 -35.93
N ILE A 10 2.72 49.19 -37.10
CA ILE A 10 3.40 47.98 -37.56
C ILE A 10 4.49 47.58 -36.56
N LYS A 11 5.37 48.50 -36.15
CA LYS A 11 6.40 48.25 -35.13
C LYS A 11 5.83 47.77 -33.79
N GLN A 12 4.71 48.33 -33.34
CA GLN A 12 4.03 47.89 -32.11
C GLN A 12 3.43 46.47 -32.24
N MET A 13 2.83 46.15 -33.38
CA MET A 13 2.30 44.81 -33.65
C MET A 13 3.41 43.75 -33.66
N TYR A 14 4.56 44.03 -34.28
CA TYR A 14 5.71 43.12 -34.26
C TYR A 14 6.27 42.94 -32.84
N LYS A 15 6.44 44.01 -32.06
CA LYS A 15 6.86 43.91 -30.65
C LYS A 15 5.89 43.07 -29.80
N ARG A 16 4.58 43.19 -30.03
CA ARG A 16 3.57 42.36 -29.36
C ARG A 16 3.67 40.89 -29.78
N LYS A 17 3.82 40.61 -31.08
CA LYS A 17 4.01 39.24 -31.59
C LYS A 17 5.29 38.60 -31.05
N GLU A 18 6.37 39.36 -30.95
CA GLU A 18 7.65 38.90 -30.40
C GLU A 18 7.52 38.51 -28.92
N LYS A 19 6.93 39.38 -28.09
CA LYS A 19 6.65 39.06 -26.67
C LYS A 19 5.76 37.83 -26.52
N LYS A 20 4.69 37.71 -27.33
CA LYS A 20 3.81 36.52 -27.32
C LYS A 20 4.59 35.25 -27.68
N ARG A 21 5.47 35.32 -28.68
CA ARG A 21 6.31 34.18 -29.08
C ARG A 21 7.26 33.77 -27.95
N GLU A 22 7.85 34.74 -27.25
CA GLU A 22 8.74 34.46 -26.11
C GLU A 22 7.99 33.79 -24.96
N VAL A 23 6.81 34.31 -24.59
CA VAL A 23 5.95 33.70 -23.56
C VAL A 23 5.52 32.29 -23.96
N ASN A 24 5.07 32.08 -25.20
CA ASN A 24 4.67 30.76 -25.69
C ASN A 24 5.84 29.77 -25.68
N LYS A 25 7.06 30.20 -26.02
CA LYS A 25 8.26 29.36 -25.91
C LYS A 25 8.53 28.96 -24.46
N ARG A 26 8.36 29.88 -23.49
CA ARG A 26 8.51 29.57 -22.06
C ARG A 26 7.46 28.56 -21.59
N ILE A 27 6.20 28.77 -21.96
CA ILE A 27 5.09 27.84 -21.62
C ILE A 27 5.35 26.46 -22.21
N ALA A 28 5.74 26.37 -23.49
CA ALA A 28 6.04 25.11 -24.17
C ALA A 28 7.18 24.36 -23.46
N ARG A 29 8.27 25.07 -23.14
CA ARG A 29 9.40 24.48 -22.40
C ARG A 29 8.98 23.98 -21.02
N SER A 30 8.19 24.76 -20.28
CA SER A 30 7.69 24.35 -18.96
C SER A 30 6.73 23.15 -19.05
N ALA A 31 5.88 23.10 -20.08
CA ALA A 31 4.97 21.98 -20.32
C ALA A 31 5.73 20.69 -20.65
N GLU A 32 6.78 20.78 -21.48
CA GLU A 32 7.65 19.66 -21.84
C GLU A 32 8.42 19.12 -20.63
N ILE A 33 9.01 20.00 -19.79
CA ILE A 33 9.64 19.61 -18.53
C ILE A 33 8.62 18.92 -17.60
N GLY A 34 7.40 19.44 -17.52
CA GLY A 34 6.32 18.83 -16.75
C GLY A 34 5.93 17.45 -17.25
N ALA A 35 5.90 17.25 -18.58
CA ALA A 35 5.63 15.96 -19.20
C ALA A 35 6.73 14.94 -18.89
N LEU A 36 8.01 15.32 -19.05
CA LEU A 36 9.15 14.46 -18.72
C LEU A 36 9.16 14.07 -17.23
N ARG A 37 8.83 15.02 -16.34
CA ARG A 37 8.72 14.72 -14.90
C ARG A 37 7.61 13.73 -14.59
N ARG A 38 6.44 13.88 -15.22
CA ARG A 38 5.34 12.91 -15.07
C ARG A 38 5.73 11.53 -15.56
N GLN A 39 6.34 11.43 -16.74
CA GLN A 39 6.78 10.16 -17.32
C GLN A 39 7.79 9.46 -16.40
N LYS A 40 8.74 10.21 -15.83
CA LYS A 40 9.65 9.67 -14.81
C LYS A 40 8.91 9.16 -13.58
N MET A 41 7.88 9.85 -13.09
CA MET A 41 7.11 9.38 -11.93
C MET A 41 6.30 8.12 -12.23
N ILE A 42 5.72 8.01 -13.42
CA ILE A 42 4.97 6.82 -13.86
C ILE A 42 5.90 5.62 -13.95
N ALA A 43 7.06 5.74 -14.61
CA ALA A 43 8.03 4.66 -14.72
C ALA A 43 8.54 4.19 -13.34
N ARG A 44 8.68 5.11 -12.37
CA ARG A 44 9.02 4.76 -10.99
C ARG A 44 7.91 3.99 -10.28
N ASP A 45 6.65 4.36 -10.49
CA ASP A 45 5.50 3.69 -9.87
C ASP A 45 5.28 2.29 -10.46
N GLU A 46 5.50 2.12 -11.77
CA GLU A 46 5.47 0.81 -12.44
C GLU A 46 6.54 -0.14 -11.90
N LEU A 47 7.79 0.34 -11.73
CA LEU A 47 8.87 -0.46 -11.14
C LEU A 47 8.52 -0.94 -9.71
N LEU A 48 7.89 -0.07 -8.92
CA LEU A 48 7.46 -0.44 -7.57
C LEU A 48 6.34 -1.48 -7.60
N LYS A 49 5.41 -1.40 -8.56
CA LYS A 49 4.35 -2.40 -8.73
C LYS A 49 4.91 -3.76 -9.13
N THR A 50 5.88 -3.82 -10.06
CA THR A 50 6.53 -5.09 -10.41
C THR A 50 7.28 -5.69 -9.23
N LEU A 51 7.98 -4.87 -8.42
CA LEU A 51 8.64 -5.34 -7.20
C LEU A 51 7.64 -5.96 -6.22
N ILE A 52 6.47 -5.35 -6.02
CA ILE A 52 5.42 -5.91 -5.16
C ILE A 52 4.98 -7.29 -5.66
N VAL A 53 4.76 -7.45 -6.97
CA VAL A 53 4.33 -8.73 -7.55
C VAL A 53 5.40 -9.80 -7.38
N GLU A 54 6.68 -9.46 -7.55
CA GLU A 54 7.80 -10.38 -7.31
C GLU A 54 7.88 -10.81 -5.84
N VAL A 55 7.76 -9.87 -4.90
CA VAL A 55 7.76 -10.17 -3.46
C VAL A 55 6.55 -11.03 -3.08
N GLN A 56 5.37 -10.77 -3.64
CA GLN A 56 4.19 -11.62 -3.45
C GLN A 56 4.40 -13.04 -3.96
N SER A 57 5.12 -13.21 -5.07
CA SER A 57 5.50 -14.53 -5.57
C SER A 57 6.44 -15.23 -4.60
N GLN A 58 7.48 -14.55 -4.12
CA GLN A 58 8.40 -15.10 -3.12
C GLN A 58 7.67 -15.48 -1.82
N LEU A 59 6.69 -14.67 -1.39
CA LEU A 59 5.91 -14.94 -0.18
C LEU A 59 5.10 -16.25 -0.30
N LYS A 60 4.59 -16.57 -1.50
CA LYS A 60 3.93 -17.86 -1.76
C LYS A 60 4.88 -19.03 -1.60
N ASP A 61 6.14 -18.87 -2.02
CA ASP A 61 7.17 -19.89 -1.86
C ASP A 61 7.54 -20.06 -0.37
N TYR A 62 7.64 -18.97 0.40
CA TYR A 62 7.81 -19.05 1.86
C TYR A 62 6.62 -19.74 2.55
N THR A 63 5.42 -19.63 1.98
CA THR A 63 4.20 -20.29 2.50
C THR A 63 4.24 -21.83 2.33
N THR A 64 5.24 -22.38 1.66
CA THR A 64 5.43 -23.85 1.54
C THR A 64 6.31 -24.47 2.63
N LEU A 65 7.09 -23.67 3.39
CA LEU A 65 7.86 -24.18 4.53
C LEU A 65 6.98 -24.25 5.79
N ASP A 66 6.32 -25.40 5.97
CA ASP A 66 5.35 -25.69 7.04
C ASP A 66 5.78 -25.24 8.44
N ASP A 67 7.05 -25.33 8.82
CA ASP A 67 7.47 -25.01 10.21
C ASP A 67 7.63 -23.51 10.49
N LYS A 68 8.07 -22.71 9.52
CA LYS A 68 8.14 -21.24 9.69
C LYS A 68 6.75 -20.62 9.63
N ASN A 69 5.85 -21.22 8.84
CA ASN A 69 4.47 -20.77 8.73
C ASN A 69 3.67 -21.01 10.01
N LYS A 70 3.92 -22.10 10.75
CA LYS A 70 3.31 -22.34 12.07
C LYS A 70 3.62 -21.21 13.05
N ILE A 71 4.90 -20.85 13.19
CA ILE A 71 5.34 -19.79 14.10
C ILE A 71 4.73 -18.44 13.69
N LEU A 72 4.80 -18.11 12.40
CA LEU A 72 4.23 -16.87 11.87
C LEU A 72 2.72 -16.81 12.12
N LEU A 73 2.00 -17.90 11.83
CA LEU A 73 0.54 -17.99 11.99
C LEU A 73 0.14 -17.82 13.46
N ARG A 74 0.88 -18.45 14.39
CA ARG A 74 0.68 -18.25 15.82
C ARG A 74 0.87 -16.79 16.23
N ASP A 75 1.95 -16.16 15.80
CA ASP A 75 2.27 -14.77 16.17
C ASP A 75 1.29 -13.77 15.52
N LEU A 76 0.80 -14.06 14.31
CA LEU A 76 -0.26 -13.30 13.64
C LEU A 76 -1.59 -13.37 14.39
N ILE A 77 -1.96 -14.55 14.89
CA ILE A 77 -3.18 -14.75 15.68
C ILE A 77 -3.06 -14.00 17.01
N VAL A 78 -1.94 -14.15 17.74
CA VAL A 78 -1.71 -13.43 19.01
C VAL A 78 -1.77 -11.92 18.80
N GLN A 79 -1.13 -11.40 17.74
CA GLN A 79 -1.17 -9.96 17.44
C GLN A 79 -2.59 -9.47 17.09
N GLY A 80 -3.35 -10.26 16.34
CA GLY A 80 -4.74 -9.96 15.99
C GLY A 80 -5.63 -9.92 17.22
N LEU A 81 -5.50 -10.92 18.10
CA LEU A 81 -6.24 -11.00 19.35
C LEU A 81 -5.91 -9.81 20.29
N ILE A 82 -4.63 -9.43 20.42
CA ILE A 82 -4.21 -8.27 21.23
C ILE A 82 -4.77 -6.96 20.67
N LYS A 83 -4.78 -6.78 19.34
CA LYS A 83 -5.29 -5.55 18.72
C LYS A 83 -6.80 -5.39 18.83
N LEU A 84 -7.53 -6.49 18.79
CA LEU A 84 -8.99 -6.45 18.87
C LEU A 84 -9.49 -6.22 20.29
N PHE A 85 -8.86 -6.84 21.28
CA PHE A 85 -9.24 -6.68 22.69
C PHE A 85 -10.75 -6.91 22.90
N GLU A 86 -11.29 -7.95 22.28
CA GLU A 86 -12.72 -8.28 22.35
C GLU A 86 -12.85 -9.74 22.78
N THR A 87 -13.99 -10.03 23.42
CA THR A 87 -14.33 -11.37 23.89
C THR A 87 -14.65 -12.26 22.71
N ASP A 88 -15.62 -11.89 21.87
CA ASP A 88 -15.94 -12.68 20.68
C ASP A 88 -15.15 -12.22 19.45
N VAL A 89 -14.32 -13.11 18.91
CA VAL A 89 -13.46 -12.90 17.73
C VAL A 89 -13.49 -14.16 16.87
N VAL A 90 -13.84 -13.95 15.60
CA VAL A 90 -13.91 -15.01 14.60
C VAL A 90 -12.65 -15.01 13.76
N VAL A 91 -11.85 -16.07 13.82
CA VAL A 91 -10.64 -16.23 13.00
C VAL A 91 -10.98 -16.91 11.67
N ALA A 92 -10.90 -16.17 10.56
CA ALA A 92 -11.04 -16.72 9.21
C ALA A 92 -9.70 -17.27 8.69
N VAL A 93 -9.66 -18.53 8.25
CA VAL A 93 -8.44 -19.15 7.71
C VAL A 93 -8.75 -19.91 6.42
N ARG A 94 -7.71 -20.14 5.61
CA ARG A 94 -7.83 -20.91 4.38
C ARG A 94 -8.18 -22.38 4.69
N ALA A 95 -8.97 -23.01 3.81
CA ALA A 95 -9.39 -24.41 3.96
C ALA A 95 -8.25 -25.42 4.16
N LYS A 96 -7.05 -25.13 3.64
CA LYS A 96 -5.86 -25.99 3.79
C LYS A 96 -5.21 -25.88 5.17
N ASP A 97 -5.37 -24.73 5.82
CA ASP A 97 -4.66 -24.37 7.05
C ASP A 97 -5.58 -24.49 8.28
N VAL A 98 -6.79 -25.04 8.12
CA VAL A 98 -7.78 -25.17 9.20
C VAL A 98 -7.24 -26.05 10.32
N GLN A 99 -6.67 -27.21 10.01
CA GLN A 99 -6.13 -28.12 11.02
C GLN A 99 -4.93 -27.50 11.76
N LEU A 100 -4.08 -26.80 11.01
CA LEU A 100 -2.91 -26.10 11.57
C LEU A 100 -3.34 -24.94 12.46
N ALA A 101 -4.37 -24.21 12.03
CA ALA A 101 -4.94 -23.11 12.79
C ALA A 101 -5.67 -23.60 14.04
N GLU A 102 -6.39 -24.72 14.02
CA GLU A 102 -7.02 -25.31 15.21
C GLU A 102 -5.98 -25.67 16.29
N MET A 103 -4.85 -26.27 15.88
CA MET A 103 -3.74 -26.55 16.80
C MET A 103 -3.08 -25.26 17.33
N MET A 104 -2.86 -24.28 16.45
CA MET A 104 -2.24 -23.01 16.82
C MET A 104 -3.19 -22.09 17.60
N ILE A 105 -4.51 -22.24 17.45
CA ILE A 105 -5.50 -21.51 18.25
C ILE A 105 -5.33 -21.91 19.70
N MET A 106 -5.13 -23.19 20.02
CA MET A 106 -4.88 -23.62 21.41
C MET A 106 -3.60 -22.98 21.98
N GLU A 107 -2.48 -23.05 21.25
CA GLU A 107 -1.22 -22.43 21.69
C GLU A 107 -1.30 -20.90 21.76
N ALA A 108 -2.02 -20.29 20.81
CA ALA A 108 -2.24 -18.86 20.76
C ALA A 108 -3.21 -18.41 21.84
N THR A 109 -4.22 -19.21 22.21
CA THR A 109 -5.08 -18.96 23.36
C THR A 109 -4.31 -19.12 24.66
N ASP A 110 -3.38 -20.07 24.78
CA ASP A 110 -2.55 -20.18 25.99
C ASP A 110 -1.61 -18.98 26.13
N LYS A 111 -1.00 -18.53 25.02
CA LYS A 111 -0.20 -17.29 25.00
C LYS A 111 -1.06 -16.05 25.19
N TYR A 112 -2.23 -16.01 24.57
CA TYR A 112 -3.18 -14.92 24.70
C TYR A 112 -3.68 -14.87 26.12
N ILE A 113 -4.26 -15.92 26.71
CA ILE A 113 -4.68 -16.06 28.12
C ILE A 113 -3.51 -15.79 29.09
N ALA A 114 -2.27 -16.18 28.80
CA ALA A 114 -1.13 -15.74 29.60
C ALA A 114 -0.97 -14.21 29.57
N THR A 115 -1.29 -13.59 28.44
CA THR A 115 -1.35 -12.13 28.22
C THR A 115 -2.71 -11.50 28.63
N MET A 116 -3.79 -12.30 28.74
CA MET A 116 -5.22 -11.96 28.79
C MET A 116 -6.00 -12.63 29.90
N LYS A 117 -5.35 -13.16 30.93
CA LYS A 117 -5.93 -13.42 32.27
C LYS A 117 -6.53 -12.16 32.92
N LYS A 118 -6.73 -11.08 32.16
CA LYS A 118 -7.68 -10.02 32.41
C LYS A 118 -9.06 -10.26 31.79
N GLU A 119 -9.29 -10.54 30.50
CA GLU A 119 -10.65 -10.37 29.92
C GLU A 119 -11.01 -11.28 28.71
N ALA A 120 -11.54 -12.47 29.00
CA ALA A 120 -12.69 -13.17 28.37
C ALA A 120 -12.71 -13.72 26.91
N ASN A 121 -13.70 -14.63 26.73
CA ASN A 121 -13.92 -15.79 25.83
C ASN A 121 -14.34 -15.53 24.38
N LEU A 122 -13.94 -16.43 23.46
CA LEU A 122 -13.99 -16.33 21.99
C LEU A 122 -14.61 -17.58 21.30
N ASP A 123 -15.46 -17.42 20.26
CA ASP A 123 -16.05 -18.51 19.44
C ASP A 123 -16.03 -18.20 17.91
N VAL A 124 -15.94 -19.21 17.01
CA VAL A 124 -15.54 -19.03 15.57
C VAL A 124 -16.55 -19.58 14.53
N SER A 125 -16.79 -18.84 13.41
CA SER A 125 -17.51 -19.33 12.20
C SER A 125 -16.84 -18.97 10.84
N LYS A 126 -17.03 -19.83 9.83
CA LYS A 126 -16.29 -19.93 8.53
C LYS A 126 -16.59 -18.84 7.49
N VAL A 127 -15.58 -18.19 6.86
CA VAL A 127 -15.60 -17.76 5.41
C VAL A 127 -14.19 -17.59 4.78
N LYS A 128 -14.06 -18.11 3.55
CA LYS A 128 -13.14 -17.94 2.38
C LYS A 128 -11.73 -17.30 2.51
N ALA A 129 -10.75 -18.17 2.24
CA ALA A 129 -9.55 -18.03 1.41
C ALA A 129 -8.55 -16.89 1.72
N GLY A 130 -7.48 -17.27 2.43
CA GLY A 130 -6.13 -16.72 2.24
C GLY A 130 -5.63 -15.79 3.35
N SER A 131 -6.49 -15.47 4.32
CA SER A 131 -6.23 -14.30 5.13
C SER A 131 -7.17 -14.18 6.32
N VAL A 132 -6.61 -13.83 7.46
CA VAL A 132 -7.36 -13.64 8.72
C VAL A 132 -8.03 -12.29 8.67
N VAL A 133 -9.35 -12.26 8.49
CA VAL A 133 -10.17 -11.07 8.71
C VAL A 133 -11.01 -11.34 9.95
N LEU A 134 -10.86 -10.47 10.93
CA LEU A 134 -11.48 -10.60 12.24
C LEU A 134 -12.66 -9.65 12.31
N TYR A 135 -13.81 -10.15 12.75
CA TYR A 135 -15.04 -9.39 12.89
C TYR A 135 -15.42 -9.31 14.36
N ALA A 136 -15.72 -8.10 14.83
CA ALA A 136 -16.22 -7.83 16.18
C ALA A 136 -17.53 -7.00 16.13
N LYS A 137 -18.30 -7.00 17.21
CA LYS A 137 -19.63 -6.35 17.33
C LYS A 137 -20.59 -6.68 16.19
N GLN A 138 -20.86 -7.97 15.97
CA GLN A 138 -21.75 -8.44 14.89
C GLN A 138 -21.32 -7.91 13.50
N GLY A 139 -20.00 -7.82 13.26
CA GLY A 139 -19.43 -7.39 11.99
C GLY A 139 -19.29 -5.88 11.79
N LYS A 140 -19.56 -5.05 12.81
CA LYS A 140 -19.36 -3.59 12.73
C LYS A 140 -17.89 -3.18 12.76
N ILE A 141 -17.05 -3.94 13.46
CA ILE A 141 -15.61 -3.69 13.54
C ILE A 141 -14.93 -4.79 12.74
N VAL A 142 -14.17 -4.40 11.73
CA VAL A 142 -13.44 -5.31 10.84
C VAL A 142 -11.95 -5.03 10.98
N CYS A 143 -11.20 -6.01 11.45
CA CYS A 143 -9.75 -6.00 11.40
C CYS A 143 -9.29 -6.94 10.29
N ASP A 144 -8.95 -6.35 9.15
CA ASP A 144 -8.35 -7.08 8.04
C ASP A 144 -6.86 -7.32 8.34
N ASN A 145 -6.52 -8.57 8.66
CA ASN A 145 -5.17 -9.04 8.90
C ASN A 145 -4.70 -9.97 7.77
N THR A 146 -5.22 -9.77 6.56
CA THR A 146 -4.70 -10.44 5.36
C THR A 146 -3.20 -10.15 5.19
N LEU A 147 -2.47 -11.12 4.62
CA LEU A 147 -1.08 -10.89 4.24
C LEU A 147 -0.95 -9.77 3.18
N GLU A 148 -1.96 -9.61 2.33
CA GLU A 148 -2.03 -8.55 1.33
C GLU A 148 -2.16 -7.17 1.97
N THR A 149 -3.11 -6.97 2.89
CA THR A 149 -3.28 -5.70 3.63
C THR A 149 -2.05 -5.38 4.47
N ARG A 150 -1.39 -6.38 5.08
CA ARG A 150 -0.12 -6.15 5.78
C ARG A 150 0.99 -5.74 4.82
N LEU A 151 1.10 -6.37 3.66
CA LEU A 151 2.08 -6.00 2.65
C LEU A 151 1.84 -4.55 2.17
N ASP A 152 0.58 -4.17 1.97
CA ASP A 152 0.20 -2.81 1.58
C ASP A 152 0.52 -1.78 2.67
N GLN A 153 0.26 -2.10 3.94
CA GLN A 153 0.62 -1.27 5.08
C GLN A 153 2.13 -1.09 5.18
N ILE A 154 2.88 -2.19 5.15
CA ILE A 154 4.36 -2.17 5.20
C ILE A 154 4.92 -1.42 3.99
N TYR A 155 4.34 -1.63 2.81
CA TYR A 155 4.73 -0.90 1.61
C TYR A 155 4.48 0.60 1.76
N TYR A 156 3.34 1.02 2.31
CA TYR A 156 3.04 2.42 2.56
C TYR A 156 4.04 3.06 3.53
N ASP A 157 4.36 2.35 4.60
CA ASP A 157 5.29 2.81 5.64
C ASP A 157 6.75 2.84 5.15
N LEU A 158 7.16 1.83 4.36
CA LEU A 158 8.50 1.73 3.80
C LEU A 158 8.66 2.45 2.46
N LYS A 159 7.59 2.97 1.86
CA LYS A 159 7.60 3.76 0.62
C LYS A 159 8.66 4.86 0.62
N PRO A 160 8.79 5.71 1.67
CA PRO A 160 9.85 6.72 1.71
C PRO A 160 11.26 6.12 1.76
N THR A 161 11.45 4.99 2.45
CA THR A 161 12.75 4.32 2.61
C THR A 161 13.19 3.63 1.31
N VAL A 162 12.30 2.85 0.70
CA VAL A 162 12.52 2.20 -0.60
C VAL A 162 12.80 3.23 -1.69
N ARG A 163 12.08 4.36 -1.67
CA ARG A 163 12.31 5.46 -2.61
C ARG A 163 13.70 6.10 -2.47
N LYS A 164 14.22 6.21 -1.24
CA LYS A 164 15.59 6.71 -0.99
C LYS A 164 16.66 5.73 -1.45
N LEU A 165 16.45 4.43 -1.26
CA LEU A 165 17.36 3.36 -1.68
C LEU A 165 17.43 3.21 -3.20
N LEU A 166 16.28 3.14 -3.87
CA LEU A 166 16.20 2.91 -5.31
C LEU A 166 16.52 4.16 -6.13
N PHE A 167 16.18 5.33 -5.59
CA PHE A 167 16.46 6.60 -6.22
C PHE A 167 17.28 7.42 -5.23
N SER A 168 18.56 7.06 -5.10
CA SER A 168 19.54 7.98 -4.54
C SER A 168 19.42 9.28 -5.33
N ALA A 169 18.90 10.31 -4.68
CA ALA A 169 19.05 11.65 -5.21
C ALA A 169 20.51 12.07 -4.94
N PRO A 170 21.15 12.87 -5.82
CA PRO A 170 22.07 13.86 -5.31
C PRO A 170 21.36 14.81 -4.33
#